data_AF-A0A0M2VF08-F1
#
_entry.id   AF-A0A0M2VF08-F1
#
_cell.length_a   1.000
_cell.length_b   1.000
_cell.length_c   1.000
_cell.angle_alpha   90.00
_cell.angle_beta   90.00
_cell.angle_gamma   90.00
#
_symmetry.space_group_name_H-M   'P 1'
#
loop_
_entity.id
_entity.type
_entity.pdbx_description
1 polymer ?
#
loop_
_entity_poly.entity_id
_entity_poly.type
_entity_poly.pdbx_seq_one_letter_code
_entity_poly.pdbx_strand_id
1 'polypeptide(L)' 'MIRFRLKELIADKEFHEDKRITYEEIAKATGVHRTTLSKLANQKGYNTTTDVLDKLCIYFGVDLDKVASHITNDS' A
#
# COMPACT_ATOMS: atom_id res chain seq x y z
N MET A 1 2.59 1.81 16.47
CA MET A 1 2.85 0.71 15.48
C MET A 1 2.59 1.25 14.07
N ILE A 2 3.42 0.90 13.08
CA ILE A 2 3.16 1.35 11.69
C ILE A 2 2.03 0.53 11.08
N ARG A 3 1.00 1.23 10.59
CA ARG A 3 -0.11 0.65 9.82
C ARG A 3 0.02 1.08 8.37
N PHE A 4 -0.09 0.11 7.46
CA PHE A 4 -0.15 0.36 6.03
C PHE A 4 -1.60 0.49 5.60
N ARG A 5 -1.92 1.52 4.81
CA ARG A 5 -3.28 1.77 4.29
C ARG A 5 -3.45 1.27 2.86
N LEU A 6 -2.80 0.15 2.53
CA LEU A 6 -2.78 -0.36 1.15
C LEU A 6 -4.19 -0.65 0.61
N LYS A 7 -5.09 -1.21 1.44
CA LYS A 7 -6.49 -1.45 1.04
C LYS A 7 -7.26 -0.17 0.73
N GLU A 8 -7.00 0.90 1.48
CA GLU A 8 -7.65 2.21 1.29
C GLU A 8 -7.16 2.85 -0.02
N LEU A 9 -5.84 2.81 -0.28
CA LEU A 9 -5.25 3.31 -1.51
C LEU A 9 -5.72 2.55 -2.76
N ILE A 10 -5.87 1.22 -2.64
CA ILE A 10 -6.43 0.41 -3.73
C ILE A 10 -7.86 0.85 -4.02
N ALA A 11 -8.71 0.92 -3.00
CA ALA A 11 -10.11 1.32 -3.17
C ALA A 11 -10.25 2.74 -3.77
N ASP A 12 -9.42 3.68 -3.31
CA ASP A 12 -9.40 5.06 -3.82
C ASP A 12 -9.00 5.10 -5.31
N LYS A 13 -7.99 4.31 -5.69
CA LYS A 13 -7.58 4.21 -7.10
C LYS A 13 -8.62 3.47 -7.95
N GLU A 14 -9.24 2.41 -7.44
CA GLU A 14 -10.33 1.70 -8.11
C GLU A 14 -11.50 2.63 -8.40
N PHE A 15 -11.81 3.52 -7.46
CA PHE A 15 -12.84 4.54 -7.60
C PHE A 15 -12.46 5.61 -8.62
N HIS A 16 -11.21 6.11 -8.60
CA HIS A 16 -10.74 7.13 -9.54
C HIS A 16 -10.62 6.62 -10.98
N GLU A 17 -10.20 5.38 -11.19
CA GLU A 17 -10.02 4.80 -12.53
C GLU A 17 -11.25 4.04 -13.05
N ASP A 18 -12.33 3.94 -12.26
CA ASP A 18 -13.51 3.08 -12.52
C ASP A 18 -13.12 1.65 -12.96
N LYS A 19 -12.01 1.15 -12.40
CA LYS A 19 -11.40 -0.13 -12.79
C LYS A 19 -10.99 -0.90 -11.56
N ARG A 20 -11.23 -2.21 -11.59
CA ARG A 20 -10.77 -3.12 -10.53
C ARG A 20 -9.24 -3.26 -10.55
N ILE A 21 -8.59 -2.88 -9.47
CA ILE A 21 -7.15 -2.95 -9.28
C ILE A 21 -6.86 -4.20 -8.46
N THR A 22 -6.15 -5.15 -9.07
CA THR A 22 -5.74 -6.37 -8.37
C THR A 22 -4.32 -6.23 -7.83
N TYR A 23 -3.97 -7.01 -6.81
CA TYR A 23 -2.58 -7.10 -6.34
C TYR A 23 -1.59 -7.52 -7.44
N GLU A 24 -2.08 -8.19 -8.49
CA GLU A 24 -1.26 -8.63 -9.61
C GLU A 24 -0.89 -7.46 -10.54
N GLU A 25 -1.84 -6.56 -10.80
CA GLU A 25 -1.58 -5.31 -11.53
C GLU A 25 -0.58 -4.43 -10.77
N ILE A 26 -0.81 -4.25 -9.46
CA ILE A 26 0.10 -3.47 -8.62
C ILE A 26 1.49 -4.12 -8.62
N ALA A 27 1.56 -5.44 -8.49
CA ALA A 27 2.84 -6.15 -8.53
C ALA A 27 3.59 -5.95 -9.85
N LYS A 28 2.88 -5.98 -10.99
CA LYS A 28 3.47 -5.71 -12.30
C LYS A 28 3.92 -4.27 -12.45
N ALA A 29 3.13 -3.30 -11.98
CA ALA A 29 3.42 -1.89 -12.13
C ALA A 29 4.51 -1.38 -11.18
N THR A 30 4.52 -1.87 -9.94
CA THR A 30 5.51 -1.48 -8.91
C THR A 30 6.75 -2.36 -8.91
N GLY A 31 6.67 -3.58 -9.48
CA GLY A 31 7.70 -4.60 -9.34
C GLY A 31 7.73 -5.26 -7.95
N VAL A 32 6.74 -5.02 -7.09
CA VAL A 32 6.65 -5.60 -5.75
C VAL A 32 5.95 -6.97 -5.83
N HIS A 33 6.45 -7.97 -5.11
CA HIS A 33 5.79 -9.28 -5.10
C HIS A 33 4.37 -9.21 -4.52
N ARG A 34 3.42 -9.91 -5.17
CA ARG A 34 2.02 -10.05 -4.70
C ARG A 34 1.92 -10.56 -3.25
N THR A 35 2.82 -11.44 -2.83
CA THR A 35 2.89 -11.93 -1.45
C THR A 35 3.24 -10.83 -0.46
N THR A 36 4.16 -9.94 -0.82
CA THR A 36 4.52 -8.75 -0.04
C THR A 36 3.34 -7.79 0.06
N LEU A 37 2.64 -7.51 -1.04
CA LEU A 37 1.43 -6.67 -1.04
C LEU A 37 0.33 -7.26 -0.13
N SER A 38 0.11 -8.57 -0.21
CA SER A 38 -0.87 -9.25 0.64
C SER A 38 -0.50 -9.16 2.13
N LYS A 39 0.80 -9.30 2.47
CA LYS A 39 1.28 -9.12 3.84
C LYS A 39 1.15 -7.67 4.30
N LEU A 40 1.51 -6.68 3.47
CA LEU A 40 1.30 -5.27 3.75
C LEU A 40 -0.19 -4.93 4.02
N ALA A 41 -1.10 -5.52 3.25
CA ALA A 41 -2.54 -5.27 3.37
C ALA A 41 -3.19 -5.96 4.58
N ASN A 42 -2.65 -7.09 5.05
CA ASN A 42 -3.29 -7.91 6.09
C ASN A 42 -2.52 -7.96 7.41
N GLN A 43 -1.21 -7.70 7.40
CA GLN A 43 -0.33 -7.81 8.55
C GLN A 43 0.08 -6.42 9.06
N LYS A 44 -0.37 -6.08 10.27
CA LYS A 44 0.05 -4.85 10.96
C LYS A 44 1.52 -5.00 11.36
N GLY A 45 2.33 -3.95 11.16
CA GLY A 45 3.75 -3.96 11.51
C GLY A 45 4.62 -4.88 10.63
N TYR A 46 4.21 -5.16 9.39
CA TYR A 46 5.08 -5.85 8.45
C TYR A 46 6.34 -5.02 8.15
N ASN A 47 7.51 -5.63 8.27
CA ASN A 47 8.77 -5.00 7.89
C ASN A 47 8.89 -4.98 6.37
N THR A 48 8.64 -3.81 5.79
CA THR A 48 8.89 -3.50 4.39
C THR A 48 10.15 -2.65 4.25
N THR A 49 10.72 -2.60 3.05
CA THR A 49 11.84 -1.71 2.72
C THR A 49 11.31 -0.35 2.24
N THR A 50 12.15 0.67 2.33
CA THR A 50 11.89 2.02 1.78
C THR A 50 11.69 2.00 0.26
N ASP A 51 12.35 1.09 -0.46
CA ASP A 51 12.14 0.89 -1.91
C ASP A 51 10.69 0.51 -2.24
N VAL A 52 10.08 -0.41 -1.47
CA VAL A 52 8.68 -0.81 -1.66
C VAL A 52 7.74 0.35 -1.35
N LEU A 53 8.03 1.12 -0.31
CA LEU A 53 7.26 2.32 0.06
C LEU A 53 7.30 3.36 -1.06
N ASP A 54 8.49 3.66 -1.58
CA ASP A 54 8.70 4.62 -2.68
C ASP A 54 7.91 4.22 -3.93
N LYS A 55 8.03 2.95 -4.35
CA LYS A 55 7.28 2.40 -5.49
C LYS A 55 5.76 2.51 -5.32
N LEU A 56 5.25 2.28 -4.11
CA LEU A 56 3.84 2.43 -3.81
C LEU A 56 3.42 3.91 -3.86
N CYS A 57 4.23 4.82 -3.29
CA CYS A 57 3.98 6.26 -3.37
C CYS A 57 3.89 6.73 -4.83
N ILE A 58 4.84 6.29 -5.68
CA ILE A 58 4.86 6.62 -7.11
C ILE A 58 3.64 6.02 -7.83
N TYR A 59 3.31 4.76 -7.58
CA TYR A 59 2.20 4.08 -8.26
C TYR A 59 0.82 4.67 -7.91
N PHE A 60 0.61 5.03 -6.64
CA PHE A 60 -0.62 5.64 -6.17
C PHE A 60 -0.63 7.17 -6.33
N GLY A 61 0.53 7.80 -6.56
CA GLY A 61 0.66 9.25 -6.67
C GLY A 61 0.37 9.97 -5.34
N VAL A 62 0.74 9.36 -4.21
CA VAL A 62 0.45 9.87 -2.87
C VAL A 62 1.71 9.96 -2.01
N ASP A 63 1.66 10.82 -1.00
CA ASP A 63 2.73 10.92 -0.01
C ASP A 63 2.86 9.66 0.87
N LEU A 64 4.06 9.49 1.43
CA LEU A 64 4.39 8.37 2.31
C LEU A 64 3.44 8.25 3.51
N ASP A 65 2.96 9.37 4.06
CA ASP A 65 2.00 9.39 5.18
C ASP A 65 0.68 8.68 4.86
N LYS A 66 0.24 8.76 3.59
CA LYS A 66 -0.96 8.06 3.09
C LYS A 66 -0.73 6.56 2.97
N VAL A 67 0.49 6.15 2.59
CA VAL A 67 0.85 4.73 2.47
C VAL A 67 1.05 4.09 3.84
N ALA A 68 1.82 4.73 4.71
CA ALA A 68 2.19 4.24 6.02
C ALA A 68 1.98 5.33 7.07
N SER A 69 1.10 5.07 8.03
CA SER A 69 0.87 5.97 9.16
C SER A 69 1.27 5.30 10.47
N HIS A 70 1.88 6.08 11.35
CA HIS A 70 2.14 5.62 12.71
C HIS A 70 0.84 5.68 13.52
N ILE A 71 0.34 4.53 13.99
CA ILE A 71 -0.77 4.48 14.94
C ILE A 71 -0.19 4.46 16.36
N THR A 72 -0.32 5.56 17.08
CA THR A 72 -0.20 5.57 18.54
C THR A 72 -1.48 4.95 19.10
N ASN A 73 -1.35 3.90 19.92
CA ASN A 73 -2.48 3.32 20.61
C ASN A 73 -2.80 4.22 21.82
N ASP A 74 -3.34 5.40 21.55
CA ASP A 74 -3.81 6.33 22.57
C ASP A 74 -5.35 6.35 22.52
N SER A 75 -5.95 5.35 23.16
CA SER A 75 -7.36 5.29 23.59
C SER A 75 -7.51 4.13 24.57
#